data_AF-A0A2N2P2T0-F1
#
_entry.id   AF-A0A2N2P2T0-F1
#
_cell.length_a   1.000
_cell.length_b   1.000
_cell.length_c   1.000
_cell.angle_alpha   90.00
_cell.angle_beta   90.00
_cell.angle_gamma   90.00
#
_symmetry.space_group_name_H-M   'P 1'
#
loop_
_entity.id
_entity.type
_entity.pdbx_description
1 polymer ?
#
loop_
_entity_poly.entity_id
_entity_poly.type
_entity_poly.pdbx_seq_one_letter_code
_entity_poly.pdbx_strand_id
1 'polypeptide(L)'
;MGWAVLADLVRQPSSRVRSATIALLLEHPEYAEQMPAALSKLRSKNRTTLKLYYTAAVLLQRIYQKELKQYQNNRFIELPNLYGKELLPLAAPDSHEALIMLGRLHQELSGLQINWVGTYKNVLNHLLRRSVRLIQVQ
;
A
#
# COMPACT_ATOMS: atom_id res chain seq x y z
N MET A 1 6.07 -13.78 13.31
CA MET A 1 4.67 -13.38 13.60
C MET A 1 4.14 -12.22 12.72
N GLY A 2 4.84 -11.78 11.66
CA GLY A 2 4.44 -10.57 10.91
C GLY A 2 3.13 -10.68 10.10
N TRP A 3 2.72 -11.88 9.67
CA TRP A 3 1.48 -12.06 8.92
C TRP A 3 0.22 -11.64 9.69
N ALA A 4 0.23 -11.75 11.02
CA ALA A 4 -0.92 -11.42 11.87
C ALA A 4 -1.22 -9.92 11.80
N VAL A 5 -0.18 -9.08 11.78
CA VAL A 5 -0.31 -7.62 11.67
C VAL A 5 -1.01 -7.22 10.38
N LEU A 6 -0.60 -7.78 9.24
CA LEU A 6 -1.23 -7.51 7.94
C LEU A 6 -2.71 -7.94 7.94
N ALA A 7 -2.99 -9.14 8.43
CA ALA A 7 -4.34 -9.68 8.47
C ALA A 7 -5.26 -8.88 9.40
N ASP A 8 -4.75 -8.46 10.56
CA ASP A 8 -5.53 -7.74 11.55
C ASP A 8 -5.76 -6.29 11.15
N LEU A 9 -4.78 -5.63 10.52
CA LEU A 9 -4.96 -4.28 9.97
C LEU A 9 -6.10 -4.22 8.96
N VAL A 10 -6.16 -5.14 8.00
CA VAL A 10 -7.24 -5.13 6.99
C VAL A 10 -8.60 -5.60 7.54
N ARG A 11 -8.64 -6.24 8.71
CA ARG A 11 -9.89 -6.58 9.40
C ARG A 11 -10.49 -5.41 10.17
N GLN A 12 -9.72 -4.35 10.41
CA GLN A 12 -10.19 -3.21 11.20
C GLN A 12 -11.45 -2.58 10.59
N PRO A 13 -12.44 -2.19 11.42
CA PRO A 13 -13.68 -1.59 10.93
C PRO A 13 -13.44 -0.21 10.28
N SER A 14 -12.44 0.52 10.77
CA SER A 14 -12.06 1.84 10.23
C SER A 14 -11.28 1.72 8.93
N SER A 15 -11.77 2.35 7.86
CA SER A 15 -11.07 2.42 6.56
C SER A 15 -9.70 3.07 6.67
N ARG A 16 -9.56 4.10 7.52
CA ARG A 16 -8.30 4.80 7.78
C ARG A 16 -7.26 3.88 8.42
N VAL A 17 -7.70 3.00 9.33
CA VAL A 17 -6.80 2.03 9.96
C VAL A 17 -6.42 0.94 8.96
N ARG A 18 -7.38 0.44 8.16
CA ARG A 18 -7.05 -0.52 7.10
C ARG A 18 -6.03 0.03 6.10
N SER A 19 -6.17 1.30 5.69
CA SER A 19 -5.23 1.93 4.76
C SER A 19 -3.82 2.12 5.33
N ALA A 20 -3.64 2.07 6.66
CA ALA A 20 -2.32 2.10 7.28
C ALA A 20 -1.44 0.90 6.86
N THR A 21 -2.04 -0.17 6.32
CA THR A 21 -1.31 -1.26 5.67
C THR A 21 -0.34 -0.75 4.59
N ILE A 22 -0.71 0.29 3.85
CA ILE A 22 0.16 0.91 2.84
C ILE A 22 1.40 1.51 3.50
N ALA A 23 1.23 2.28 4.58
CA ALA A 23 2.35 2.88 5.31
C ALA A 23 3.26 1.81 5.91
N LEU A 24 2.68 0.76 6.53
CA LEU A 24 3.44 -0.36 7.08
C LEU A 24 4.33 -1.01 6.02
N LEU A 25 3.79 -1.30 4.83
CA LEU A 25 4.55 -1.93 3.75
C LEU A 25 5.65 -1.01 3.17
N LEU A 26 5.42 0.30 3.16
CA LEU A 26 6.41 1.28 2.72
C LEU A 26 7.54 1.43 3.74
N GLU A 27 7.24 1.44 5.05
CA GLU A 27 8.25 1.51 6.12
C GLU A 27 8.98 0.18 6.35
N HIS A 28 8.28 -0.95 6.16
CA HIS A 28 8.75 -2.30 6.44
C HIS A 28 8.51 -3.25 5.24
N PRO A 29 9.30 -3.12 4.15
CA PRO A 29 9.14 -3.95 2.95
C PRO A 29 9.26 -5.46 3.19
N GLU A 30 9.92 -5.88 4.28
CA GLU A 30 10.05 -7.28 4.70
C GLU A 30 8.69 -7.97 4.96
N TYR A 31 7.62 -7.21 5.22
CA TYR A 31 6.27 -7.78 5.33
C TYR A 31 5.72 -8.32 4.01
N ALA A 32 6.35 -8.01 2.86
CA ALA A 32 5.99 -8.61 1.57
C ALA A 32 6.07 -10.14 1.60
N GLU A 33 7.06 -10.71 2.28
CA GLU A 33 7.22 -12.17 2.43
C GLU A 33 6.07 -12.81 3.21
N GLN A 34 5.38 -12.02 4.04
CA GLN A 34 4.27 -12.48 4.87
C GLN A 34 2.92 -12.42 4.14
N MET A 35 2.85 -11.86 2.93
CA MET A 35 1.62 -11.71 2.17
C MET A 35 0.89 -13.03 1.90
N PRO A 36 1.55 -14.13 1.45
CA PRO A 36 0.87 -15.41 1.24
C PRO A 36 0.25 -15.96 2.52
N ALA A 37 0.98 -15.89 3.64
CA ALA A 37 0.51 -16.35 4.93
C ALA A 37 -0.68 -15.52 5.42
N ALA A 38 -0.62 -14.19 5.33
CA ALA A 38 -1.71 -13.30 5.71
C ALA A 38 -2.99 -13.56 4.88
N LEU A 39 -2.85 -13.67 3.56
CA LEU A 39 -3.97 -13.95 2.65
C LEU A 39 -4.65 -15.30 2.94
N SER A 40 -3.89 -16.31 3.37
CA SER A 40 -4.43 -17.63 3.72
C SER A 40 -5.41 -17.59 4.90
N LYS A 41 -5.31 -16.57 5.76
CA LYS A 41 -6.14 -16.42 6.97
C LYS A 41 -7.33 -15.46 6.79
N LEU A 42 -7.46 -14.84 5.62
CA LEU A 42 -8.48 -13.82 5.36
C LEU A 42 -9.64 -14.38 4.53
N ARG A 43 -10.85 -13.85 4.76
CA ARG A 43 -12.01 -14.07 3.88
C ARG A 43 -11.84 -13.29 2.58
N SER A 44 -12.59 -13.64 1.53
CA SER A 44 -12.41 -13.10 0.17
C SER A 44 -12.32 -11.58 0.12
N LYS A 45 -13.26 -10.87 0.77
CA LYS A 45 -13.27 -9.39 0.81
C LYS A 45 -11.96 -8.81 1.35
N ASN A 46 -11.49 -9.28 2.50
CA ASN A 46 -10.27 -8.77 3.10
C ASN A 46 -9.01 -9.20 2.34
N ARG A 47 -9.04 -10.37 1.67
CA ARG A 47 -7.95 -10.79 0.76
C ARG A 47 -7.81 -9.79 -0.37
N THR A 48 -8.91 -9.43 -1.02
CA THR A 48 -8.94 -8.45 -2.10
C THR A 48 -8.43 -7.09 -1.61
N THR A 49 -8.92 -6.60 -0.47
CA THR A 49 -8.45 -5.34 0.13
C THR A 49 -6.94 -5.36 0.41
N LEU A 50 -6.41 -6.45 0.96
CA LEU A 50 -4.99 -6.58 1.24
C LEU A 50 -4.15 -6.55 -0.04
N LYS A 51 -4.56 -7.26 -1.10
CA LYS A 51 -3.87 -7.23 -2.39
C LYS A 51 -3.90 -5.83 -3.04
N LEU A 52 -5.04 -5.13 -2.94
CA LEU A 52 -5.19 -3.77 -3.45
C LEU A 52 -4.25 -2.81 -2.73
N TYR A 53 -4.20 -2.83 -1.39
CA TYR A 53 -3.28 -1.97 -0.63
C TYR A 53 -1.82 -2.31 -0.85
N TYR A 54 -1.48 -3.59 -0.95
CA TYR A 54 -0.12 -3.99 -1.30
C TYR A 54 0.30 -3.45 -2.68
N THR A 55 -0.57 -3.61 -3.68
CA THR A 55 -0.29 -3.12 -5.03
C THR A 55 -0.22 -1.60 -5.07
N ALA A 56 -1.04 -0.90 -4.28
CA ALA A 56 -0.94 0.54 -4.11
C ALA A 56 0.40 0.94 -3.50
N ALA A 57 0.91 0.22 -2.49
CA ALA A 57 2.22 0.46 -1.91
C ALA A 57 3.35 0.29 -2.94
N VAL A 58 3.33 -0.78 -3.73
CA VAL A 58 4.30 -1.00 -4.83
C VAL A 58 4.30 0.16 -5.83
N LEU A 59 3.12 0.59 -6.28
CA LEU A 59 3.00 1.68 -7.25
C LEU A 59 3.42 3.03 -6.67
N LEU A 60 3.01 3.34 -5.44
CA LEU A 60 3.44 4.55 -4.75
C LEU A 60 4.96 4.56 -4.56
N GLN A 61 5.56 3.42 -4.23
CA GLN A 61 7.00 3.30 -4.08
C GLN A 61 7.76 3.62 -5.37
N ARG A 62 7.23 3.17 -6.52
CA ARG A 62 7.80 3.47 -7.84
C ARG A 62 7.63 4.93 -8.23
N ILE A 63 6.44 5.50 -7.98
CA ILE A 63 6.14 6.89 -8.31
C ILE A 63 7.00 7.86 -7.48
N TYR A 64 7.11 7.61 -6.18
CA TYR A 64 7.75 8.51 -5.21
C TYR A 64 9.09 7.96 -4.71
N GLN A 65 9.82 7.26 -5.59
CA GLN A 65 11.05 6.54 -5.24
C GLN A 65 12.10 7.49 -4.63
N LYS A 66 12.23 8.70 -5.17
CA LYS A 66 13.20 9.70 -4.71
C LYS A 66 12.89 10.16 -3.29
N GLU A 67 11.63 10.53 -3.04
CA GLU A 67 11.15 11.01 -1.75
C GLU A 67 11.25 9.93 -0.68
N LEU A 68 10.91 8.69 -1.02
CA LEU A 68 11.02 7.55 -0.11
C LEU A 68 12.48 7.18 0.19
N LYS A 69 13.37 7.20 -0.79
CA LYS A 69 14.82 7.01 -0.56
C LYS A 69 15.38 8.04 0.41
N GLN A 70 14.99 9.31 0.25
CA GLN A 70 15.39 10.38 1.17
C GLN A 70 14.79 10.16 2.57
N TYR A 71 13.50 9.84 2.65
CA TYR A 71 12.81 9.55 3.92
C TYR A 71 13.46 8.40 4.71
N GLN A 72 13.94 7.36 4.02
CA GLN A 72 14.51 6.15 4.63
C GLN A 72 16.03 6.23 4.84
N ASN A 73 16.66 7.40 4.69
CA ASN A 73 18.11 7.57 4.76
C ASN A 73 18.86 6.55 3.88
N ASN A 74 18.39 6.36 2.63
CA ASN A 74 18.91 5.41 1.65
C ASN A 74 18.85 3.92 2.02
N ARG A 75 18.14 3.52 3.08
CA ARG A 75 17.84 2.10 3.40
C ARG A 75 16.66 1.54 2.61
N PHE A 76 16.47 2.05 1.39
CA PHE A 76 15.31 1.77 0.57
C PHE A 76 15.36 0.34 0.01
N ILE A 77 14.33 -0.44 0.29
CA ILE A 77 14.15 -1.80 -0.22
C ILE A 77 12.90 -1.83 -1.10
N GLU A 78 13.04 -2.30 -2.34
CA GLU A 78 11.92 -2.37 -3.28
C GLU A 78 10.92 -3.47 -2.91
N LEU A 79 9.64 -3.12 -2.92
CA LEU A 79 8.54 -4.07 -2.79
C LEU A 79 8.38 -4.87 -4.08
N PRO A 80 8.37 -6.21 -4.02
CA PRO A 80 8.17 -7.02 -5.21
C PRO A 80 6.75 -6.87 -5.76
N ASN A 81 6.59 -6.88 -7.07
CA ASN A 81 5.26 -6.83 -7.70
C ASN A 81 4.59 -8.21 -7.70
N LEU A 82 3.99 -8.60 -6.57
CA LEU A 82 3.37 -9.92 -6.39
C LEU A 82 1.98 -10.04 -7.06
N TYR A 83 1.19 -8.98 -7.07
CA TYR A 83 -0.23 -9.02 -7.48
C TYR A 83 -0.59 -8.08 -8.63
N GLY A 84 0.36 -7.34 -9.19
CA GLY A 84 0.09 -6.41 -10.29
C GLY A 84 -0.47 -7.09 -11.53
N LYS A 85 0.03 -8.28 -11.90
CA LYS A 85 -0.51 -9.05 -13.05
C LYS A 85 -1.94 -9.53 -12.84
N GLU A 86 -2.36 -9.72 -11.58
CA GLU A 86 -3.71 -10.14 -11.22
C GLU A 86 -4.68 -8.95 -11.24
N LEU A 87 -4.23 -7.79 -10.76
CA LEU A 87 -5.09 -6.64 -10.49
C LEU A 87 -5.03 -5.56 -11.56
N LEU A 88 -4.04 -5.58 -12.46
CA LEU A 88 -3.85 -4.56 -13.47
C LEU A 88 -3.76 -5.18 -14.86
N PRO A 89 -4.24 -4.47 -15.90
CA PRO A 89 -3.98 -4.86 -17.26
C PRO A 89 -2.47 -4.96 -17.53
N LEU A 90 -2.06 -5.95 -18.31
CA LEU A 90 -0.66 -6.15 -18.70
C LEU A 90 -0.08 -4.96 -19.48
N ALA A 91 -0.94 -4.11 -20.05
CA ALA A 91 -0.58 -2.98 -20.91
C ALA A 91 -0.54 -1.62 -20.19
N ALA A 92 -0.54 -1.56 -18.85
CA ALA A 92 -0.41 -0.28 -18.15
C ALA A 92 0.96 0.37 -18.48
N PRO A 93 1.01 1.52 -19.18
CA PRO A 93 2.24 2.05 -19.75
C PRO A 93 3.17 2.67 -18.70
N ASP A 94 2.63 3.21 -17.60
CA ASP A 94 3.42 3.72 -16.48
C ASP A 94 2.75 3.53 -15.09
N SER A 95 3.51 3.79 -14.02
CA SER A 95 3.06 3.56 -12.64
C SER A 95 1.94 4.50 -12.16
N HIS A 96 1.83 5.70 -12.72
CA HIS A 96 0.76 6.64 -12.39
C HIS A 96 -0.57 6.17 -12.95
N GLU A 97 -0.59 5.79 -14.23
CA GLU A 97 -1.79 5.24 -14.85
C GLU A 97 -2.24 3.95 -14.17
N ALA A 98 -1.28 3.06 -13.84
CA ALA A 98 -1.55 1.86 -13.06
C ALA A 98 -2.20 2.17 -11.70
N LEU A 99 -1.78 3.25 -11.02
CA LEU A 99 -2.38 3.65 -9.73
C LEU A 99 -3.82 4.15 -9.91
N ILE A 100 -4.10 4.86 -11.00
CA ILE A 100 -5.46 5.30 -11.36
C ILE A 100 -6.35 4.10 -11.64
N MET A 101 -5.87 3.14 -12.45
CA MET A 101 -6.60 1.90 -12.75
C MET A 101 -6.88 1.10 -11.47
N LEU A 102 -5.89 0.96 -10.58
CA LEU A 102 -6.06 0.29 -9.28
C LEU A 102 -7.11 0.99 -8.41
N GLY A 103 -7.17 2.33 -8.44
CA GLY A 103 -8.18 3.11 -7.74
C GLY A 103 -9.60 2.82 -8.23
N ARG A 104 -9.78 2.74 -9.56
CA ARG A 104 -11.06 2.36 -10.19
C ARG A 104 -11.46 0.94 -9.82
N LEU A 105 -10.53 -0.01 -9.89
CA LEU A 105 -10.78 -1.39 -9.48
C LEU A 105 -11.19 -1.47 -7.99
N HIS A 106 -10.56 -0.71 -7.11
CA HIS A 106 -10.96 -0.69 -5.70
C HIS A 106 -12.37 -0.10 -5.53
N GLN A 107 -12.73 0.94 -6.26
CA GLN A 107 -14.08 1.48 -6.27
C GLN A 107 -15.11 0.44 -6.71
N GLU A 108 -14.86 -0.26 -7.82
CA GLU A 108 -15.74 -1.32 -8.34
C GLU A 108 -15.91 -2.45 -7.31
N LEU A 109 -14.82 -2.96 -6.74
CA LEU A 109 -14.86 -4.10 -5.81
C LEU A 109 -15.42 -3.74 -4.43
N SER A 110 -15.31 -2.48 -4.01
CA SER A 110 -15.85 -2.01 -2.73
C SER A 110 -17.28 -1.48 -2.81
N GLY A 111 -17.74 -1.08 -4.01
CA GLY A 111 -19.00 -0.37 -4.21
C GLY A 111 -19.00 1.08 -3.68
N LEU A 112 -17.85 1.59 -3.21
CA LEU A 112 -17.74 2.92 -2.61
C LEU A 112 -17.21 3.94 -3.61
N GLN A 113 -17.98 5.01 -3.82
CA GLN A 113 -17.64 6.15 -4.68
C GLN A 113 -16.64 7.09 -3.97
N ILE A 114 -15.41 6.62 -3.75
CA ILE A 114 -14.35 7.34 -3.03
C ILE A 114 -13.16 7.55 -3.98
N ASN A 115 -12.47 8.69 -3.85
CA ASN A 115 -11.17 8.89 -4.48
C ASN A 115 -10.10 8.00 -3.81
N TRP A 116 -10.00 6.75 -4.27
CA TRP A 116 -9.03 5.78 -3.75
C TRP A 116 -7.59 6.18 -4.02
N VAL A 117 -7.29 6.76 -5.19
CA VAL A 117 -5.95 7.28 -5.50
C VAL A 117 -5.53 8.33 -4.49
N GLY A 118 -6.42 9.29 -4.21
CA GLY A 118 -6.21 10.32 -3.18
C GLY A 118 -6.05 9.71 -1.79
N THR A 119 -6.83 8.66 -1.47
CA THR A 119 -6.71 7.93 -0.20
C THR A 119 -5.31 7.30 -0.05
N TYR A 120 -4.80 6.63 -1.07
CA TYR A 120 -3.47 6.02 -1.04
C TYR A 120 -2.37 7.08 -0.90
N LYS A 121 -2.45 8.15 -1.72
CA LYS A 121 -1.49 9.26 -1.67
C LYS A 121 -1.52 9.97 -0.32
N ASN A 122 -2.69 10.09 0.32
CA ASN A 122 -2.80 10.68 1.66
C ASN A 122 -2.06 9.87 2.71
N VAL A 123 -2.09 8.53 2.64
CA VAL A 123 -1.30 7.68 3.53
C VAL A 123 0.20 7.95 3.36
N LEU A 124 0.69 7.95 2.12
CA LEU A 124 2.09 8.29 1.82
C LEU A 124 2.45 9.70 2.31
N ASN A 125 1.62 10.69 2.02
CA ASN A 125 1.86 12.07 2.43
C ASN A 125 1.94 12.22 3.95
N HIS A 126 1.12 11.48 4.70
CA HIS A 126 1.21 11.47 6.16
C HIS A 126 2.50 10.80 6.63
N LEU A 127 2.91 9.70 5.99
CA LEU A 127 4.16 9.01 6.27
C LEU A 127 5.37 9.94 6.08
N LEU A 128 5.47 10.56 4.91
CA LEU A 128 6.58 11.47 4.57
C LEU A 128 6.63 12.72 5.47
N ARG A 129 5.49 13.23 5.95
CA ARG A 129 5.45 14.37 6.88
C ARG A 129 5.90 14.00 8.30
N ARG A 130 5.87 12.73 8.69
CA ARG A 130 6.27 12.28 10.04
C ARG A 130 7.77 12.48 10.26
N SER A 131 8.62 12.29 9.25
CA SER A 131 10.08 12.48 9.39
C SER A 131 10.47 13.93 9.64
N VAL A 132 9.76 14.89 9.01
CA VAL A 132 10.04 16.33 9.18
C VAL A 132 9.84 16.78 10.62
N ARG A 133 8.87 16.20 11.33
CA ARG A 133 8.62 16.54 12.75
C ARG A 133 9.64 15.95 13.72
N LEU A 134 10.30 14.84 13.36
CA LEU A 134 11.32 14.23 14.21
C LEU A 134 12.66 14.97 14.15
N ILE A 135 12.91 15.72 13.08
CA ILE A 135 14.13 16.55 12.92
C ILE A 135 14.02 17.90 13.65
N GLN A 136 12.81 18.39 13.94
CA GLN A 136 12.60 19.67 14.63
C GLN A 136 12.47 19.57 16.16
N VAL A 137 12.63 18.37 16.74
CA VAL A 137 12.50 18.12 18.20
C VAL A 137 13.80 17.53 18.78
N GLN A 138 14.92 17.70 18.09
CA GLN A 138 16.27 17.41 18.59
C GLN A 138 17.08 18.71 18.63
#